data_AF-A0A3R6PLM6-F1
#
_entry.id   AF-A0A3R6PLM6-F1
#
_cell.length_a   1.000
_cell.length_b   1.000
_cell.length_c   1.000
_cell.angle_alpha   90.00
_cell.angle_beta   90.00
_cell.angle_gamma   90.00
#
_symmetry.space_group_name_H-M   'P 1'
#
loop_
_entity.id
_entity.type
_entity.pdbx_description
1 polymer ?
#
loop_
_entity_poly.entity_id
_entity_poly.type
_entity_poly.pdbx_seq_one_letter_code
_entity_poly.pdbx_strand_id
1 'polypeptide(L)'
;MKIKSFLMAALAAFSLSASAQSLSPGTKWHWDKGTIVVETPERPAGQQNVLGLTAPKLKTVRVGFVGLGMRGPWAVMRFCHIPGVEIVALCDYEEARAEKSQEYLRKQGLKPADIYSGEKGYEALCKRSDIDLVYIAADWNHHFPVAKFAMENGKHTAIEVPSAMNLDQCWSLINLSEQTRKHCFILENCCYDYYEMNALAMAQDGVFGDIIRAEGAYIHCLEDFWDAYWKDPADNDKDNLHWRMKYNMENRGDVYPTHGLGPVAQCLNIHRGDRFTTLVAMDTESFVGKDWVKNKSGKECKEFRNGDHTTTLMRTAKGKVVEIQHNVMTPQPYNRLFKLTGTKGYATKYPTEEFALSGEALKGTGAPQMDNLNAHGFMNKEQKEALIKKYYHPILKKYGELGRQMGHGGMDFIMDSRLVYCLQNGLPLDMDVYDLAEWCSLAELGALSMDNNSAAVTFPDFTRGFWNKQDGYKHQYAAPEAEAATEAAAAAYTKSQKEATAKFKLWNLYDAVAAAKKANNAKALKSATAKYNKAVAAAKKAMNARK
;
A
#
# COMPACT_ATOMS: atom_id res chain seq x y z
N MET A 1 -66.20 36.65 4.88
CA MET A 1 -64.76 36.67 5.22
C MET A 1 -64.35 35.31 5.74
N LYS A 2 -63.71 34.50 4.87
CA LYS A 2 -63.13 33.20 5.23
C LYS A 2 -61.63 33.32 5.01
N ILE A 3 -60.86 33.29 6.10
CA ILE A 3 -59.41 33.42 6.07
C ILE A 3 -58.84 32.08 5.58
N LYS A 4 -58.05 32.16 4.50
CA LYS A 4 -57.39 31.05 3.82
C LYS A 4 -56.27 30.49 4.71
N SER A 5 -56.36 29.20 5.04
CA SER A 5 -55.25 28.42 5.57
C SER A 5 -54.23 28.15 4.46
N PHE A 6 -53.04 28.75 4.56
CA PHE A 6 -51.89 28.40 3.72
C PHE A 6 -51.32 27.06 4.20
N LEU A 7 -51.40 26.03 3.35
CA LEU A 7 -50.52 24.87 3.43
C LEU A 7 -49.10 25.33 3.07
N MET A 8 -48.18 25.31 4.03
CA MET A 8 -46.75 25.27 3.74
C MET A 8 -46.39 23.84 3.35
N ALA A 9 -46.28 23.59 2.05
CA ALA A 9 -45.61 22.41 1.54
C ALA A 9 -44.09 22.61 1.73
N ALA A 10 -43.52 22.00 2.76
CA ALA A 10 -42.07 21.87 2.89
C ALA A 10 -41.58 20.86 1.84
N LEU A 11 -41.27 21.35 0.64
CA LEU A 11 -40.48 20.62 -0.35
C LEU A 11 -39.01 20.63 0.12
N ALA A 12 -38.68 19.71 1.03
CA ALA A 12 -37.29 19.30 1.23
C ALA A 12 -36.88 18.49 0.00
N ALA A 13 -36.36 19.17 -1.01
CA ALA A 13 -35.64 18.55 -2.09
C ALA A 13 -34.35 17.95 -1.51
N PHE A 14 -34.41 16.70 -1.05
CA PHE A 14 -33.21 15.87 -0.94
C PHE A 14 -32.74 15.57 -2.36
N SER A 15 -31.98 16.50 -2.94
CA SER A 15 -31.02 16.11 -3.97
C SER A 15 -29.98 15.24 -3.25
N LEU A 16 -30.12 13.93 -3.37
CA LEU A 16 -29.05 12.98 -3.12
C LEU A 16 -27.93 13.32 -4.11
N SER A 17 -27.07 14.28 -3.76
CA SER A 17 -25.71 14.27 -4.27
C SER A 17 -25.13 12.94 -3.80
N ALA A 18 -24.74 12.09 -4.73
CA ALA A 18 -23.93 10.93 -4.39
C ALA A 18 -22.76 11.45 -3.54
N SER A 19 -22.69 11.05 -2.27
CA SER A 19 -21.63 11.49 -1.38
C SER A 19 -20.29 11.10 -1.99
N ALA A 20 -19.33 12.02 -2.00
CA ALA A 20 -17.99 11.73 -2.52
C ALA A 20 -17.40 10.52 -1.78
N GLN A 21 -16.80 9.61 -2.53
CA GLN A 21 -16.27 8.35 -2.00
C GLN A 21 -15.23 8.53 -0.88
N SER A 22 -14.45 9.60 -0.97
CA SER A 22 -13.47 10.04 0.03
C SER A 22 -14.09 10.47 1.36
N LEU A 23 -15.39 10.70 1.42
CA LEU A 23 -16.11 11.07 2.63
C LEU A 23 -16.93 9.88 3.13
N SER A 24 -16.74 9.53 4.39
CA SER A 24 -17.54 8.48 5.02
C SER A 24 -18.91 9.02 5.41
N PRO A 25 -20.01 8.35 5.02
CA PRO A 25 -21.34 8.69 5.54
C PRO A 25 -21.44 8.45 7.06
N GLY A 26 -20.65 7.52 7.61
CA GLY A 26 -20.67 7.14 9.01
C GLY A 26 -19.76 7.97 9.94
N THR A 27 -18.86 8.81 9.40
CA THR A 27 -17.94 9.59 10.23
C THR A 27 -18.70 10.59 11.08
N LYS A 28 -18.57 10.45 12.40
CA LYS A 28 -19.09 11.42 13.36
C LYS A 28 -18.02 12.42 13.73
N TRP A 29 -18.38 13.69 13.72
CA TRP A 29 -17.51 14.77 14.14
C TRP A 29 -18.33 15.93 14.70
N HIS A 30 -17.69 16.78 15.51
CA HIS A 30 -18.28 18.00 16.04
C HIS A 30 -17.24 19.11 16.14
N TRP A 31 -17.69 20.36 16.33
CA TRP A 31 -16.80 21.49 16.57
C TRP A 31 -16.43 21.60 18.05
N ASP A 32 -15.15 21.76 18.34
CA ASP A 32 -14.63 22.18 19.65
C ASP A 32 -13.58 23.28 19.45
N LYS A 33 -13.86 24.49 19.95
CA LYS A 33 -12.95 25.65 19.93
C LYS A 33 -12.28 25.91 18.56
N GLY A 34 -13.05 25.83 17.48
CA GLY A 34 -12.55 26.07 16.11
C GLY A 34 -11.80 24.89 15.48
N THR A 35 -11.84 23.72 16.11
CA THR A 35 -11.32 22.45 15.58
C THR A 35 -12.48 21.49 15.31
N ILE A 36 -12.46 20.80 14.19
CA ILE A 36 -13.32 19.66 13.89
C ILE A 36 -12.73 18.44 14.60
N VAL A 37 -13.45 17.93 15.58
CA VAL A 37 -13.09 16.74 16.33
C VAL A 37 -13.78 15.53 15.72
N VAL A 38 -12.99 14.65 15.12
CA VAL A 38 -13.44 13.38 14.55
C VAL A 38 -13.49 12.32 15.65
N GLU A 39 -14.64 11.68 15.83
CA GLU A 39 -14.83 10.67 16.87
C GLU A 39 -14.01 9.41 16.59
N THR A 40 -13.40 8.86 17.63
CA THR A 40 -12.75 7.54 17.58
C THR A 40 -13.74 6.49 18.07
N PRO A 41 -14.22 5.56 17.23
CA PRO A 41 -15.09 4.48 17.66
C PRO A 41 -14.41 3.58 18.68
N GLU A 42 -15.16 3.14 19.69
CA GLU A 42 -14.68 2.14 20.66
C GLU A 42 -14.32 0.81 19.98
N ARG A 43 -13.46 0.02 20.62
CA ARG A 43 -13.15 -1.33 20.16
C ARG A 43 -14.32 -2.27 20.49
N PRO A 44 -14.93 -2.95 19.51
CA PRO A 44 -15.93 -3.98 19.77
C PRO A 44 -15.45 -5.08 20.74
N ALA A 45 -16.38 -5.63 21.52
CA ALA A 45 -16.10 -6.71 22.45
C ALA A 45 -15.49 -7.94 21.75
N GLY A 46 -14.50 -8.57 22.39
CA GLY A 46 -13.82 -9.76 21.88
C GLY A 46 -12.69 -9.49 20.88
N GLN A 47 -12.53 -8.25 20.41
CA GLN A 47 -11.40 -7.85 19.56
C GLN A 47 -10.16 -7.51 20.38
N GLN A 48 -8.98 -7.64 19.78
CA GLN A 48 -7.70 -7.32 20.40
C GLN A 48 -6.85 -6.46 19.48
N ASN A 49 -6.12 -5.48 20.05
CA ASN A 49 -5.18 -4.67 19.28
C ASN A 49 -4.18 -5.54 18.49
N VAL A 50 -3.82 -5.11 17.29
CA VAL A 50 -2.93 -5.84 16.38
C VAL A 50 -1.56 -5.17 16.20
N LEU A 51 -1.20 -4.26 17.11
CA LEU A 51 0.09 -3.59 17.06
C LEU A 51 1.17 -4.62 17.40
N GLY A 52 2.09 -4.88 16.47
CA GLY A 52 3.03 -5.98 16.62
C GLY A 52 2.38 -7.38 16.56
N LEU A 53 1.23 -7.51 15.88
CA LEU A 53 0.60 -8.81 15.61
C LEU A 53 1.62 -9.79 15.02
N THR A 54 1.66 -11.01 15.55
CA THR A 54 2.34 -12.15 14.92
C THR A 54 1.31 -13.16 14.44
N ALA A 55 1.66 -13.92 13.39
CA ALA A 55 0.86 -15.02 12.88
C ALA A 55 1.68 -16.33 12.89
N PRO A 56 1.02 -17.50 12.86
CA PRO A 56 1.73 -18.77 12.72
C PRO A 56 2.65 -18.79 11.50
N LYS A 57 3.86 -19.33 11.67
CA LYS A 57 4.87 -19.43 10.60
C LYS A 57 4.32 -20.17 9.37
N LEU A 58 4.49 -19.56 8.20
CA LEU A 58 4.13 -20.16 6.92
C LEU A 58 5.38 -20.72 6.23
N LYS A 59 5.63 -22.04 6.33
CA LYS A 59 6.76 -22.69 5.63
C LYS A 59 6.76 -22.42 4.11
N THR A 60 5.58 -22.25 3.56
CA THR A 60 5.34 -21.81 2.18
C THR A 60 4.24 -20.77 2.24
N VAL A 61 4.43 -19.64 1.56
CA VAL A 61 3.40 -18.61 1.42
C VAL A 61 2.62 -18.87 0.13
N ARG A 62 1.37 -19.30 0.25
CA ARG A 62 0.50 -19.52 -0.91
C ARG A 62 -0.31 -18.27 -1.19
N VAL A 63 -0.07 -17.66 -2.34
CA VAL A 63 -0.62 -16.34 -2.69
C VAL A 63 -1.61 -16.42 -3.85
N GLY A 64 -2.72 -15.71 -3.70
CA GLY A 64 -3.61 -15.35 -4.80
C GLY A 64 -3.47 -13.87 -5.13
N PHE A 65 -3.46 -13.52 -6.41
CA PHE A 65 -3.44 -12.12 -6.86
C PHE A 65 -4.82 -11.70 -7.37
N VAL A 66 -5.27 -10.51 -6.97
CA VAL A 66 -6.51 -9.89 -7.46
C VAL A 66 -6.17 -8.51 -8.03
N GLY A 67 -6.48 -8.30 -9.30
CA GLY A 67 -6.10 -7.10 -10.05
C GLY A 67 -4.74 -7.30 -10.72
N LEU A 68 -4.76 -7.42 -12.05
CA LEU A 68 -3.63 -7.69 -12.93
C LEU A 68 -3.61 -6.69 -14.11
N GLY A 69 -3.99 -5.44 -13.80
CA GLY A 69 -3.85 -4.28 -14.67
C GLY A 69 -2.40 -3.77 -14.76
N MET A 70 -2.16 -2.48 -14.51
CA MET A 70 -0.81 -1.91 -14.68
C MET A 70 0.18 -2.38 -13.60
N ARG A 71 -0.27 -2.61 -12.37
CA ARG A 71 0.59 -2.91 -11.20
C ARG A 71 0.73 -4.41 -10.93
N GLY A 72 -0.38 -5.14 -10.94
CA GLY A 72 -0.45 -6.56 -10.57
C GLY A 72 0.51 -7.50 -11.32
N PRO A 73 0.69 -7.41 -12.65
CA PRO A 73 1.60 -8.28 -13.39
C PRO A 73 3.06 -8.16 -12.91
N TRP A 74 3.49 -6.95 -12.52
CA TRP A 74 4.81 -6.74 -11.94
C TRP A 74 4.94 -7.37 -10.54
N ALA A 75 3.87 -7.37 -9.74
CA ALA A 75 3.84 -8.08 -8.47
C ALA A 75 3.95 -9.60 -8.69
N VAL A 76 3.19 -10.15 -9.64
CA VAL A 76 3.30 -11.58 -10.03
C VAL A 76 4.73 -11.91 -10.45
N MET A 77 5.34 -11.07 -11.29
CA MET A 77 6.73 -11.22 -11.71
C MET A 77 7.66 -11.29 -10.50
N ARG A 78 7.62 -10.31 -9.59
CA ARG A 78 8.50 -10.26 -8.41
C ARG A 78 8.31 -11.46 -7.50
N PHE A 79 7.07 -11.87 -7.22
CA PHE A 79 6.79 -13.03 -6.38
C PHE A 79 7.30 -14.35 -6.99
N CYS A 80 7.46 -14.45 -8.32
CA CYS A 80 8.09 -15.62 -8.93
C CYS A 80 9.59 -15.76 -8.59
N HIS A 81 10.22 -14.71 -8.06
CA HIS A 81 11.63 -14.70 -7.64
C HIS A 81 11.84 -14.89 -6.13
N ILE A 82 10.77 -14.87 -5.32
CA ILE A 82 10.87 -15.00 -3.86
C ILE A 82 10.83 -16.49 -3.47
N PRO A 83 11.86 -17.04 -2.80
CA PRO A 83 11.85 -18.44 -2.37
C PRO A 83 10.72 -18.76 -1.39
N GLY A 84 10.22 -20.01 -1.45
CA GLY A 84 9.15 -20.49 -0.57
C GLY A 84 7.77 -19.85 -0.83
N VAL A 85 7.58 -19.22 -1.98
CA VAL A 85 6.28 -18.74 -2.46
C VAL A 85 5.66 -19.75 -3.44
N GLU A 86 4.35 -19.92 -3.35
CA GLU A 86 3.55 -20.59 -4.37
C GLU A 86 2.44 -19.64 -4.85
N ILE A 87 2.52 -19.21 -6.10
CA ILE A 87 1.40 -18.51 -6.75
C ILE A 87 0.33 -19.55 -7.09
N VAL A 88 -0.81 -19.45 -6.41
CA VAL A 88 -1.89 -20.44 -6.46
C VAL A 88 -2.99 -20.01 -7.42
N ALA A 89 -3.34 -18.72 -7.42
CA ALA A 89 -4.42 -18.19 -8.23
C ALA A 89 -4.09 -16.79 -8.76
N LEU A 90 -4.59 -16.51 -9.96
CA LEU A 90 -4.54 -15.20 -10.62
C LEU A 90 -5.96 -14.77 -10.94
N CYS A 91 -6.34 -13.57 -10.52
CA CYS A 91 -7.68 -13.04 -10.70
C CYS A 91 -7.63 -11.62 -11.26
N ASP A 92 -8.40 -11.38 -12.31
CA ASP A 92 -8.66 -10.04 -12.85
C ASP A 92 -10.07 -10.02 -13.45
N TYR A 93 -10.74 -8.86 -13.44
CA TYR A 93 -12.02 -8.72 -14.11
C TYR A 93 -11.94 -9.21 -15.58
N GLU A 94 -10.87 -8.83 -16.29
CA GLU A 94 -10.57 -9.26 -17.65
C GLU A 94 -9.75 -10.57 -17.63
N GLU A 95 -10.37 -11.71 -17.96
CA GLU A 95 -9.72 -13.04 -17.98
C GLU A 95 -8.38 -13.04 -18.73
N ALA A 96 -8.29 -12.29 -19.83
CA ALA A 96 -7.07 -12.20 -20.64
C ALA A 96 -5.86 -11.63 -19.87
N ARG A 97 -6.07 -10.72 -18.90
CA ARG A 97 -4.98 -10.16 -18.08
C ARG A 97 -4.44 -11.20 -17.09
N ALA A 98 -5.34 -11.97 -16.49
CA ALA A 98 -4.98 -13.09 -15.63
C ALA A 98 -4.23 -14.18 -16.39
N GLU A 99 -4.72 -14.55 -17.58
CA GLU A 99 -4.06 -15.52 -18.45
C GLU A 99 -2.68 -15.04 -18.92
N LYS A 100 -2.54 -13.76 -19.33
CA LYS A 100 -1.25 -13.20 -19.75
C LYS A 100 -0.19 -13.30 -18.64
N SER A 101 -0.58 -13.06 -17.40
CA SER A 101 0.32 -13.12 -16.24
C SER A 101 0.92 -14.51 -15.97
N GLN A 102 0.39 -15.58 -16.57
CA GLN A 102 0.99 -16.92 -16.55
C GLN A 102 2.40 -16.95 -17.16
N GLU A 103 2.73 -16.01 -18.06
CA GLU A 103 4.03 -15.96 -18.73
C GLU A 103 5.20 -15.86 -17.73
N TYR A 104 5.01 -15.13 -16.62
CA TYR A 104 6.03 -14.98 -15.59
C TYR A 104 6.28 -16.31 -14.85
N LEU A 105 5.21 -17.02 -14.50
CA LEU A 105 5.32 -18.34 -13.87
C LEU A 105 6.00 -19.33 -14.82
N ARG A 106 5.60 -19.31 -16.09
CA ARG A 106 6.17 -20.17 -17.15
C ARG A 106 7.65 -19.90 -17.33
N LYS A 107 8.06 -18.64 -17.46
CA LYS A 107 9.46 -18.23 -17.61
C LYS A 107 10.32 -18.67 -16.42
N GLN A 108 9.75 -18.70 -15.22
CA GLN A 108 10.43 -19.15 -14.02
C GLN A 108 10.37 -20.68 -13.79
N GLY A 109 9.71 -21.43 -14.67
CA GLY A 109 9.54 -22.88 -14.54
C GLY A 109 8.60 -23.28 -13.39
N LEU A 110 7.78 -22.35 -12.91
CA LEU A 110 6.78 -22.57 -11.88
C LEU A 110 5.50 -23.17 -12.50
N LYS A 111 4.69 -23.81 -11.67
CA LYS A 111 3.41 -24.38 -12.13
C LYS A 111 2.44 -23.29 -12.58
N PRO A 112 1.52 -23.57 -13.51
CA PRO A 112 0.42 -22.65 -13.80
C PRO A 112 -0.42 -22.38 -12.55
N ALA A 113 -0.89 -21.13 -12.41
CA ALA A 113 -1.88 -20.74 -11.40
C ALA A 113 -3.31 -20.98 -11.92
N ASP A 114 -4.27 -21.13 -11.02
CA ASP A 114 -5.68 -21.21 -11.42
C ASP A 114 -6.20 -19.80 -11.76
N ILE A 115 -6.95 -19.68 -12.86
CA ILE A 115 -7.49 -18.40 -13.34
C ILE A 115 -8.90 -18.17 -12.81
N TYR A 116 -9.14 -16.96 -12.29
CA TYR A 116 -10.46 -16.44 -11.93
C TYR A 116 -10.70 -15.13 -12.68
N SER A 117 -11.95 -14.83 -13.01
CA SER A 117 -12.28 -13.60 -13.73
C SER A 117 -13.69 -13.10 -13.50
N GLY A 118 -13.97 -11.90 -14.01
CA GLY A 118 -15.23 -11.18 -13.84
C GLY A 118 -15.42 -10.57 -12.46
N GLU A 119 -16.54 -9.87 -12.28
CA GLU A 119 -16.90 -9.10 -11.08
C GLU A 119 -16.73 -9.89 -9.78
N LYS A 120 -17.12 -11.18 -9.77
CA LYS A 120 -17.10 -12.06 -8.59
C LYS A 120 -15.97 -13.08 -8.60
N GLY A 121 -14.99 -12.96 -9.51
CA GLY A 121 -13.86 -13.89 -9.60
C GLY A 121 -13.06 -13.96 -8.29
N TYR A 122 -12.88 -12.81 -7.64
CA TYR A 122 -12.14 -12.72 -6.39
C TYR A 122 -12.83 -13.46 -5.22
N GLU A 123 -14.16 -13.53 -5.19
CA GLU A 123 -14.87 -14.24 -4.12
C GLU A 123 -14.54 -15.74 -4.14
N ALA A 124 -14.52 -16.33 -5.34
CA ALA A 124 -14.19 -17.74 -5.51
C ALA A 124 -12.73 -18.02 -5.14
N LEU A 125 -11.81 -17.10 -5.48
CA LEU A 125 -10.40 -17.15 -5.04
C LEU A 125 -10.29 -17.09 -3.51
N CYS A 126 -10.97 -16.14 -2.86
CA CYS A 126 -10.88 -15.93 -1.41
C CYS A 126 -11.42 -17.12 -0.59
N LYS A 127 -12.41 -17.86 -1.11
CA LYS A 127 -12.97 -19.06 -0.47
C LYS A 127 -12.05 -20.28 -0.50
N ARG A 128 -10.93 -20.23 -1.24
CA ARG A 128 -10.01 -21.36 -1.35
C ARG A 128 -9.30 -21.64 -0.03
N SER A 129 -9.26 -22.90 0.39
CA SER A 129 -8.55 -23.32 1.59
C SER A 129 -7.02 -23.42 1.41
N ASP A 130 -6.52 -23.37 0.18
CA ASP A 130 -5.09 -23.46 -0.16
C ASP A 130 -4.42 -22.10 -0.45
N ILE A 131 -5.06 -21.00 -0.03
CA ILE A 131 -4.50 -19.65 -0.08
C ILE A 131 -4.31 -19.12 1.35
N ASP A 132 -3.12 -18.57 1.60
CA ASP A 132 -2.73 -17.96 2.87
C ASP A 132 -2.79 -16.42 2.80
N LEU A 133 -2.38 -15.85 1.65
CA LEU A 133 -2.28 -14.41 1.39
C LEU A 133 -3.02 -14.02 0.11
N VAL A 134 -3.78 -12.93 0.14
CA VAL A 134 -4.33 -12.27 -1.05
C VAL A 134 -3.59 -10.96 -1.28
N TYR A 135 -2.90 -10.85 -2.42
CA TYR A 135 -2.29 -9.61 -2.89
C TYR A 135 -3.29 -8.87 -3.78
N ILE A 136 -3.59 -7.61 -3.45
CA ILE A 136 -4.65 -6.82 -4.07
C ILE A 136 -4.02 -5.62 -4.77
N ALA A 137 -4.08 -5.63 -6.11
CA ALA A 137 -3.64 -4.57 -7.01
C ALA A 137 -4.75 -4.20 -8.02
N ALA A 138 -5.97 -4.08 -7.49
CA ALA A 138 -7.14 -3.65 -8.23
C ALA A 138 -7.17 -2.10 -8.35
N ASP A 139 -8.24 -1.54 -8.89
CA ASP A 139 -8.54 -0.12 -8.73
C ASP A 139 -8.98 0.18 -7.29
N TRP A 140 -8.99 1.47 -6.95
CA TRP A 140 -9.24 1.94 -5.59
C TRP A 140 -10.63 1.55 -5.05
N ASN A 141 -11.64 1.44 -5.90
CA ASN A 141 -13.00 1.06 -5.47
C ASN A 141 -13.05 -0.41 -5.03
N HIS A 142 -12.17 -1.22 -5.59
CA HIS A 142 -12.12 -2.66 -5.35
C HIS A 142 -11.10 -3.06 -4.28
N HIS A 143 -10.24 -2.16 -3.80
CA HIS A 143 -9.31 -2.43 -2.70
C HIS A 143 -10.04 -2.94 -1.44
N PHE A 144 -10.95 -2.13 -0.90
CA PHE A 144 -11.68 -2.47 0.32
C PHE A 144 -12.57 -3.72 0.21
N PRO A 145 -13.48 -3.86 -0.78
CA PRO A 145 -14.39 -5.02 -0.82
C PRO A 145 -13.63 -6.34 -0.99
N VAL A 146 -12.56 -6.38 -1.80
CA VAL A 146 -11.72 -7.57 -1.95
C VAL A 146 -11.00 -7.88 -0.64
N ALA A 147 -10.40 -6.89 0.02
CA ALA A 147 -9.69 -7.08 1.28
C ALA A 147 -10.61 -7.57 2.40
N LYS A 148 -11.78 -6.93 2.56
CA LYS A 148 -12.82 -7.33 3.51
C LYS A 148 -13.21 -8.79 3.31
N PHE A 149 -13.54 -9.17 2.07
CA PHE A 149 -13.98 -10.52 1.76
C PHE A 149 -12.86 -11.56 1.99
N ALA A 150 -11.61 -11.23 1.66
CA ALA A 150 -10.46 -12.09 1.92
C ALA A 150 -10.24 -12.31 3.43
N MET A 151 -10.29 -11.25 4.24
CA MET A 151 -10.12 -11.36 5.70
C MET A 151 -11.26 -12.13 6.38
N GLU A 152 -12.51 -11.92 5.93
CA GLU A 152 -13.67 -12.70 6.37
C GLU A 152 -13.53 -14.20 6.06
N ASN A 153 -12.75 -14.56 5.02
CA ASN A 153 -12.40 -15.93 4.67
C ASN A 153 -11.04 -16.39 5.26
N GLY A 154 -10.55 -15.68 6.28
CA GLY A 154 -9.39 -16.08 7.08
C GLY A 154 -8.04 -15.90 6.38
N LYS A 155 -7.95 -15.00 5.39
CA LYS A 155 -6.73 -14.72 4.62
C LYS A 155 -5.98 -13.53 5.20
N HIS A 156 -4.65 -13.57 5.10
CA HIS A 156 -3.87 -12.34 5.18
C HIS A 156 -4.10 -11.52 3.91
N THR A 157 -4.05 -10.20 4.02
CA THR A 157 -4.20 -9.28 2.88
C THR A 157 -2.99 -8.36 2.77
N ALA A 158 -2.57 -8.12 1.53
CA ALA A 158 -1.63 -7.07 1.18
C ALA A 158 -2.26 -6.22 0.08
N ILE A 159 -2.41 -4.92 0.32
CA ILE A 159 -3.26 -4.04 -0.49
C ILE A 159 -2.40 -2.91 -1.05
N GLU A 160 -2.43 -2.70 -2.36
CA GLU A 160 -1.79 -1.56 -3.01
C GLU A 160 -2.32 -0.24 -2.45
N VAL A 161 -1.55 0.82 -2.67
CA VAL A 161 -1.82 2.13 -2.09
C VAL A 161 -2.74 2.99 -2.98
N PRO A 162 -3.54 3.89 -2.36
CA PRO A 162 -4.01 3.83 -0.98
C PRO A 162 -4.94 2.63 -0.78
N SER A 163 -4.86 1.98 0.39
CA SER A 163 -5.55 0.71 0.63
C SER A 163 -7.00 0.83 1.08
N ALA A 164 -7.41 2.03 1.52
CA ALA A 164 -8.77 2.37 1.92
C ALA A 164 -9.05 3.82 1.49
N MET A 165 -10.32 4.13 1.19
CA MET A 165 -10.67 5.41 0.60
C MET A 165 -11.34 6.39 1.53
N ASN A 166 -11.75 5.94 2.70
CA ASN A 166 -12.39 6.75 3.72
C ASN A 166 -12.27 6.06 5.10
N LEU A 167 -12.62 6.78 6.16
CA LEU A 167 -12.53 6.35 7.55
C LEU A 167 -13.40 5.13 7.84
N ASP A 168 -14.59 4.99 7.26
CA ASP A 168 -15.46 3.81 7.43
C ASP A 168 -14.75 2.53 6.95
N GLN A 169 -14.07 2.61 5.80
CA GLN A 169 -13.25 1.51 5.27
C GLN A 169 -12.03 1.25 6.15
N CYS A 170 -11.32 2.30 6.60
CA CYS A 170 -10.20 2.16 7.53
C CYS A 170 -10.61 1.43 8.82
N TRP A 171 -11.69 1.87 9.47
CA TRP A 171 -12.20 1.25 10.70
C TRP A 171 -12.68 -0.17 10.48
N SER A 172 -13.30 -0.45 9.33
CA SER A 172 -13.72 -1.81 8.97
C SER A 172 -12.53 -2.76 8.85
N LEU A 173 -11.45 -2.35 8.18
CA LEU A 173 -10.23 -3.17 8.06
C LEU A 173 -9.52 -3.34 9.40
N ILE A 174 -9.45 -2.30 10.24
CA ILE A 174 -8.93 -2.39 11.61
C ILE A 174 -9.72 -3.44 12.39
N ASN A 175 -11.05 -3.31 12.43
CA ASN A 175 -11.91 -4.21 13.19
C ASN A 175 -11.79 -5.66 12.71
N LEU A 176 -11.70 -5.88 11.39
CA LEU A 176 -11.48 -7.21 10.82
C LEU A 176 -10.12 -7.78 11.24
N SER A 177 -9.05 -6.99 11.22
CA SER A 177 -7.73 -7.42 11.66
C SER A 177 -7.73 -7.77 13.15
N GLU A 178 -8.32 -6.90 13.99
CA GLU A 178 -8.43 -7.09 15.44
C GLU A 178 -9.30 -8.30 15.83
N GLN A 179 -10.31 -8.63 15.03
CA GLN A 179 -11.18 -9.78 15.22
C GLN A 179 -10.56 -11.09 14.71
N THR A 180 -10.07 -11.09 13.48
CA THR A 180 -9.62 -12.31 12.78
C THR A 180 -8.17 -12.67 13.10
N ARG A 181 -7.41 -11.74 13.68
CA ARG A 181 -5.96 -11.85 13.90
C ARG A 181 -5.20 -12.11 12.59
N LYS A 182 -5.71 -11.57 11.47
CA LYS A 182 -5.06 -11.63 10.16
C LYS A 182 -4.42 -10.29 9.85
N HIS A 183 -3.15 -10.34 9.43
CA HIS A 183 -2.48 -9.18 8.85
C HIS A 183 -3.29 -8.55 7.71
N CYS A 184 -3.39 -7.22 7.77
CA CYS A 184 -3.81 -6.35 6.69
C CYS A 184 -2.66 -5.37 6.45
N PHE A 185 -1.89 -5.61 5.39
CA PHE A 185 -0.64 -4.93 5.07
C PHE A 185 -0.86 -3.89 3.98
N ILE A 186 -0.43 -2.66 4.21
CA ILE A 186 -0.35 -1.63 3.17
C ILE A 186 0.95 -1.81 2.38
N LEU A 187 0.85 -1.90 1.05
CA LEU A 187 1.98 -2.09 0.16
C LEU A 187 2.68 -0.76 -0.17
N GLU A 188 3.11 -0.03 0.87
CA GLU A 188 3.86 1.22 0.73
C GLU A 188 5.34 0.92 0.45
N ASN A 189 5.68 0.88 -0.83
CA ASN A 189 7.01 0.54 -1.32
C ASN A 189 8.05 1.62 -1.05
N CYS A 190 7.67 2.90 -0.92
CA CYS A 190 8.64 3.98 -0.70
C CYS A 190 9.38 3.82 0.64
N CYS A 191 8.75 3.23 1.66
CA CYS A 191 9.40 2.86 2.92
C CYS A 191 10.65 1.96 2.74
N TYR A 192 10.81 1.32 1.58
CA TYR A 192 11.94 0.46 1.22
C TYR A 192 12.92 1.08 0.23
N ASP A 193 12.81 2.38 -0.02
CA ASP A 193 13.77 3.12 -0.82
C ASP A 193 15.14 3.19 -0.12
N TYR A 194 16.23 3.14 -0.90
CA TYR A 194 17.58 3.03 -0.37
C TYR A 194 17.97 4.22 0.51
N TYR A 195 17.67 5.44 0.07
CA TYR A 195 18.00 6.63 0.84
C TYR A 195 17.14 6.70 2.10
N GLU A 196 15.84 6.45 1.96
CA GLU A 196 14.84 6.55 3.03
C GLU A 196 15.11 5.50 4.13
N MET A 197 15.49 4.27 3.76
CA MET A 197 15.90 3.22 4.71
C MET A 197 17.22 3.53 5.43
N ASN A 198 18.20 4.13 4.74
CA ASN A 198 19.45 4.52 5.37
C ASN A 198 19.23 5.71 6.32
N ALA A 199 18.41 6.69 5.92
CA ALA A 199 18.01 7.79 6.78
C ALA A 199 17.21 7.32 8.00
N LEU A 200 16.33 6.32 7.85
CA LEU A 200 15.66 5.68 8.97
C LEU A 200 16.65 5.04 9.96
N ALA A 201 17.65 4.31 9.45
CA ALA A 201 18.69 3.72 10.31
C ALA A 201 19.50 4.80 11.05
N MET A 202 19.81 5.93 10.39
CA MET A 202 20.46 7.08 11.00
C MET A 202 19.57 7.74 12.07
N ALA A 203 18.27 7.88 11.80
CA ALA A 203 17.29 8.44 12.74
C ALA A 203 17.17 7.56 14.00
N GLN A 204 17.11 6.23 13.83
CA GLN A 204 17.03 5.26 14.93
C GLN A 204 18.29 5.26 15.81
N ASP A 205 19.45 5.57 15.25
CA ASP A 205 20.72 5.68 16.00
C ASP A 205 21.00 7.10 16.52
N GLY A 206 20.04 8.03 16.37
CA GLY A 206 20.10 9.38 16.93
C GLY A 206 20.99 10.36 16.16
N VAL A 207 21.39 10.05 14.92
CA VAL A 207 22.27 10.91 14.09
C VAL A 207 21.69 12.30 13.88
N PHE A 208 20.37 12.40 13.70
CA PHE A 208 19.67 13.68 13.53
C PHE A 208 19.26 14.33 14.85
N GLY A 209 19.53 13.69 16.00
CA GLY A 209 18.95 14.06 17.29
C GLY A 209 17.43 13.83 17.30
N ASP A 210 16.70 14.68 18.01
CA ASP A 210 15.24 14.65 17.97
C ASP A 210 14.75 15.23 16.65
N ILE A 211 14.12 14.41 15.81
CA ILE A 211 13.43 14.90 14.60
C ILE A 211 12.25 15.77 15.05
N ILE A 212 12.25 17.04 14.64
CA ILE A 212 11.23 18.04 15.01
C ILE A 212 10.30 18.38 13.83
N ARG A 213 10.75 18.18 12.59
CA ARG A 213 9.97 18.40 11.38
C ARG A 213 10.26 17.35 10.33
N ALA A 214 9.24 16.96 9.59
CA ALA A 214 9.38 16.12 8.40
C ALA A 214 8.53 16.62 7.23
N GLU A 215 8.98 16.36 6.00
CA GLU A 215 8.25 16.72 4.78
C GLU A 215 8.24 15.53 3.82
N GLY A 216 7.10 15.28 3.19
CA GLY A 216 6.90 14.24 2.19
C GLY A 216 5.94 14.70 1.10
N ALA A 217 5.93 14.03 -0.03
CA ALA A 217 5.00 14.34 -1.10
C ALA A 217 4.72 13.16 -2.04
N TYR A 218 3.66 13.29 -2.82
CA TYR A 218 3.51 12.62 -4.11
C TYR A 218 3.30 13.66 -5.20
N ILE A 219 4.41 14.14 -5.76
CA ILE A 219 4.42 15.05 -6.91
C ILE A 219 4.87 14.24 -8.14
N HIS A 220 3.92 13.95 -9.03
CA HIS A 220 4.14 13.12 -10.20
C HIS A 220 3.10 13.47 -11.27
N CYS A 221 3.47 14.24 -12.28
CA CYS A 221 2.56 14.55 -13.39
C CYS A 221 2.11 13.24 -14.08
N LEU A 222 0.81 12.95 -14.04
CA LEU A 222 0.25 11.69 -14.55
C LEU A 222 -0.40 11.81 -15.93
N GLU A 223 -0.15 12.90 -16.66
CA GLU A 223 -0.74 13.20 -17.97
C GLU A 223 -0.66 11.99 -18.93
N ASP A 224 0.51 11.36 -19.03
CA ASP A 224 0.77 10.21 -19.91
C ASP A 224 0.06 8.91 -19.49
N PHE A 225 -0.49 8.85 -18.27
CA PHE A 225 -1.07 7.63 -17.69
C PHE A 225 -2.59 7.63 -17.62
N TRP A 226 -3.25 8.78 -17.76
CA TRP A 226 -4.71 8.89 -17.55
C TRP A 226 -5.51 7.90 -18.40
N ASP A 227 -5.14 7.75 -19.67
CA ASP A 227 -5.80 6.84 -20.60
C ASP A 227 -5.43 5.36 -20.39
N ALA A 228 -4.37 5.07 -19.63
CA ALA A 228 -3.94 3.71 -19.34
C ALA A 228 -4.73 3.06 -18.18
N TYR A 229 -5.39 3.88 -17.34
CA TYR A 229 -6.21 3.35 -16.25
C TYR A 229 -7.40 2.56 -16.79
N TRP A 230 -7.81 1.57 -16.01
CA TRP A 230 -8.91 0.69 -16.41
C TRP A 230 -10.25 1.44 -16.40
N LYS A 231 -11.14 1.05 -17.32
CA LYS A 231 -12.52 1.50 -17.35
C LYS A 231 -13.40 0.37 -16.87
N ASP A 232 -14.09 0.59 -15.76
CA ASP A 232 -15.08 -0.35 -15.27
C ASP A 232 -16.29 -0.40 -16.24
N PRO A 233 -16.59 -1.55 -16.86
CA PRO A 233 -17.73 -1.68 -17.77
C PRO A 233 -19.09 -1.48 -17.10
N ALA A 234 -19.16 -1.61 -15.76
CA ALA A 234 -20.36 -1.38 -14.99
C ALA A 234 -20.52 0.09 -14.54
N ASP A 235 -19.46 0.90 -14.63
CA ASP A 235 -19.51 2.31 -14.25
C ASP A 235 -20.13 3.16 -15.36
N ASN A 236 -20.91 4.17 -14.96
CA ASN A 236 -21.56 5.11 -15.86
C ASN A 236 -20.62 6.26 -16.24
N ASP A 237 -19.38 5.93 -16.58
CA ASP A 237 -18.33 6.88 -17.00
C ASP A 237 -18.61 7.35 -18.44
N LYS A 238 -19.55 8.29 -18.56
CA LYS A 238 -19.99 8.88 -19.83
C LYS A 238 -18.94 9.76 -20.50
N ASP A 239 -17.98 10.26 -19.72
CA ASP A 239 -16.95 11.18 -20.18
C ASP A 239 -15.60 10.49 -20.41
N ASN A 240 -15.56 9.15 -20.24
CA ASN A 240 -14.41 8.29 -20.48
C ASN A 240 -13.15 8.75 -19.72
N LEU A 241 -13.33 9.06 -18.44
CA LEU A 241 -12.28 9.54 -17.54
C LEU A 241 -11.48 8.39 -16.93
N HIS A 242 -12.03 7.17 -16.92
CA HIS A 242 -11.47 6.01 -16.23
C HIS A 242 -11.39 6.23 -14.70
N TRP A 243 -11.08 5.16 -13.94
CA TRP A 243 -11.31 5.20 -12.49
C TRP A 243 -10.52 6.29 -11.76
N ARG A 244 -9.26 6.56 -12.15
CA ARG A 244 -8.38 7.46 -11.37
C ARG A 244 -8.70 8.93 -11.60
N MET A 245 -8.88 9.37 -12.84
CA MET A 245 -9.25 10.78 -13.12
C MET A 245 -10.67 11.06 -12.60
N LYS A 246 -11.61 10.12 -12.79
CA LYS A 246 -12.96 10.23 -12.22
C LYS A 246 -12.91 10.41 -10.70
N TYR A 247 -12.09 9.61 -10.00
CA TYR A 247 -11.90 9.78 -8.56
C TYR A 247 -11.38 11.17 -8.19
N ASN A 248 -10.35 11.69 -8.89
CA ASN A 248 -9.84 13.05 -8.64
C ASN A 248 -10.91 14.13 -8.88
N MET A 249 -11.73 13.97 -9.92
CA MET A 249 -12.81 14.90 -10.22
C MET A 249 -13.91 14.88 -9.14
N GLU A 250 -14.27 13.70 -8.63
CA GLU A 250 -15.39 13.48 -7.70
C GLU A 250 -15.03 13.65 -6.21
N ASN A 251 -13.74 13.72 -5.87
CA ASN A 251 -13.25 13.71 -4.49
C ASN A 251 -12.31 14.88 -4.21
N ARG A 252 -12.11 15.22 -2.93
CA ARG A 252 -11.16 16.25 -2.47
C ARG A 252 -10.27 15.65 -1.39
N GLY A 253 -9.22 16.36 -0.98
CA GLY A 253 -8.24 15.86 -0.01
C GLY A 253 -6.92 15.45 -0.65
N ASP A 254 -5.98 14.99 0.18
CA ASP A 254 -4.82 14.28 -0.34
C ASP A 254 -5.24 12.83 -0.64
N VAL A 255 -5.52 12.57 -1.92
CA VAL A 255 -6.04 11.27 -2.39
C VAL A 255 -4.95 10.23 -2.63
N TYR A 256 -3.67 10.58 -2.46
CA TYR A 256 -2.54 9.65 -2.63
C TYR A 256 -1.37 9.94 -1.66
N PRO A 257 -1.63 9.95 -0.34
CA PRO A 257 -0.70 10.49 0.65
C PRO A 257 0.47 9.56 0.99
N THR A 258 0.32 8.27 0.72
CA THR A 258 1.08 7.21 1.38
C THR A 258 2.57 7.25 1.04
N HIS A 259 2.92 7.52 -0.22
CA HIS A 259 4.32 7.56 -0.69
C HIS A 259 5.15 8.65 -0.03
N GLY A 260 4.53 9.80 0.29
CA GLY A 260 5.19 10.88 1.01
C GLY A 260 5.16 10.68 2.53
N LEU A 261 4.06 10.12 3.05
CA LEU A 261 3.81 10.04 4.49
C LEU A 261 4.47 8.82 5.15
N GLY A 262 4.41 7.64 4.54
CA GLY A 262 4.89 6.39 5.14
C GLY A 262 6.34 6.46 5.63
N PRO A 263 7.31 6.84 4.77
CA PRO A 263 8.73 6.91 5.15
C PRO A 263 9.00 7.87 6.31
N VAL A 264 8.38 9.06 6.29
CA VAL A 264 8.56 10.05 7.37
C VAL A 264 7.84 9.64 8.66
N ALA A 265 6.68 8.98 8.55
CA ALA A 265 5.94 8.46 9.70
C ALA A 265 6.76 7.38 10.45
N GLN A 266 7.48 6.52 9.72
CA GLN A 266 8.41 5.56 10.33
C GLN A 266 9.56 6.25 11.08
N CYS A 267 10.17 7.28 10.48
CA CYS A 267 11.23 8.07 11.13
C CYS A 267 10.72 8.81 12.39
N LEU A 268 9.43 9.12 12.44
CA LEU A 268 8.78 9.78 13.57
C LEU A 268 8.24 8.81 14.62
N ASN A 269 8.32 7.49 14.38
CA ASN A 269 7.78 6.44 15.25
C ASN A 269 6.25 6.54 15.44
N ILE A 270 5.52 6.92 14.39
CA ILE A 270 4.05 6.96 14.43
C ILE A 270 3.52 5.55 14.75
N HIS A 271 2.58 5.49 15.70
CA HIS A 271 2.04 4.29 16.37
C HIS A 271 3.00 3.49 17.25
N ARG A 272 4.27 3.87 17.34
CA ARG A 272 5.29 3.25 18.20
C ARG A 272 6.00 4.30 19.05
N GLY A 273 5.22 5.15 19.71
CA GLY A 273 5.73 6.17 20.63
C GLY A 273 5.46 7.62 20.22
N ASP A 274 4.87 7.87 19.05
CA ASP A 274 4.23 9.13 18.68
C ASP A 274 2.96 8.85 17.83
N ARG A 275 2.16 9.88 17.56
CA ARG A 275 1.01 9.80 16.65
C ARG A 275 0.66 11.17 16.11
N PHE A 276 -0.07 11.25 14.99
CA PHE A 276 -0.69 12.50 14.57
C PHE A 276 -1.91 12.82 15.44
N THR A 277 -2.16 14.10 15.66
CA THR A 277 -3.27 14.60 16.51
C THR A 277 -4.16 15.59 15.79
N THR A 278 -3.59 16.42 14.91
CA THR A 278 -4.35 17.47 14.21
C THR A 278 -3.74 17.72 12.83
N LEU A 279 -4.57 18.03 11.85
CA LEU A 279 -4.17 18.56 10.55
C LEU A 279 -4.90 19.85 10.20
N VAL A 280 -4.32 20.60 9.27
CA VAL A 280 -4.97 21.62 8.44
C VAL A 280 -4.52 21.35 7.01
N ALA A 281 -5.46 21.35 6.07
CA ALA A 281 -5.20 21.16 4.64
C ALA A 281 -5.76 22.33 3.83
N MET A 282 -5.04 22.68 2.77
CA MET A 282 -5.42 23.66 1.75
C MET A 282 -5.09 23.10 0.37
N ASP A 283 -5.88 23.46 -0.63
CA ASP A 283 -5.63 23.14 -2.03
C ASP A 283 -5.76 24.37 -2.93
N THR A 284 -5.24 24.25 -4.14
CA THR A 284 -5.52 25.19 -5.21
C THR A 284 -6.90 24.92 -5.81
N GLU A 285 -7.40 25.82 -6.65
CA GLU A 285 -8.39 25.42 -7.64
C GLU A 285 -7.84 24.32 -8.56
N SER A 286 -8.73 23.56 -9.19
CA SER A 286 -8.38 22.61 -10.26
C SER A 286 -8.39 23.33 -11.60
N PHE A 287 -7.21 23.73 -12.09
CA PHE A 287 -7.05 24.33 -13.42
C PHE A 287 -6.80 23.25 -14.46
N VAL A 288 -5.74 22.46 -14.27
CA VAL A 288 -5.29 21.44 -15.22
C VAL A 288 -6.26 20.25 -15.24
N GLY A 289 -6.77 19.83 -14.06
CA GLY A 289 -7.78 18.78 -14.00
C GLY A 289 -9.05 19.11 -14.80
N LYS A 290 -9.56 20.35 -14.69
CA LYS A 290 -10.74 20.82 -15.43
C LYS A 290 -10.47 20.89 -16.93
N ASP A 291 -9.32 21.41 -17.33
CA ASP A 291 -8.93 21.50 -18.74
C ASP A 291 -8.77 20.10 -19.35
N TRP A 292 -8.18 19.15 -18.62
CA TRP A 292 -8.05 17.77 -19.09
C TRP A 292 -9.42 17.13 -19.33
N VAL A 293 -10.34 17.20 -18.35
CA VAL A 293 -11.70 16.67 -18.49
C VAL A 293 -12.44 17.32 -19.65
N LYS A 294 -12.28 18.63 -19.83
CA LYS A 294 -12.87 19.37 -20.96
C LYS A 294 -12.34 18.88 -22.30
N ASN A 295 -11.03 18.72 -22.42
CA ASN A 295 -10.40 18.24 -23.65
C ASN A 295 -10.77 16.79 -23.96
N LYS A 296 -10.90 15.94 -22.93
CA LYS A 296 -11.29 14.53 -23.07
C LYS A 296 -12.75 14.35 -23.46
N SER A 297 -13.66 15.06 -22.80
CA SER A 297 -15.12 14.90 -22.95
C SER A 297 -15.74 15.78 -24.04
N GLY A 298 -15.03 16.83 -24.46
CA GLY A 298 -15.56 17.87 -25.35
C GLY A 298 -16.58 18.81 -24.68
N LYS A 299 -16.79 18.70 -23.36
CA LYS A 299 -17.76 19.49 -22.59
C LYS A 299 -17.06 20.31 -21.51
N GLU A 300 -17.64 21.42 -21.11
CA GLU A 300 -17.13 22.17 -19.97
C GLU A 300 -17.16 21.32 -18.68
N CYS A 301 -16.02 21.23 -17.98
CA CYS A 301 -15.92 20.63 -16.66
C CYS A 301 -16.29 21.68 -15.60
N LYS A 302 -17.54 21.66 -15.14
CA LYS A 302 -18.04 22.64 -14.15
C LYS A 302 -17.51 22.36 -12.75
N GLU A 303 -17.45 21.09 -12.37
CA GLU A 303 -17.08 20.64 -11.04
C GLU A 303 -15.89 19.70 -11.13
N PHE A 304 -14.82 20.04 -10.41
CA PHE A 304 -13.67 19.19 -10.19
C PHE A 304 -13.19 19.45 -8.77
N ARG A 305 -13.36 18.46 -7.89
CA ARG A 305 -13.24 18.67 -6.45
C ARG A 305 -11.80 18.69 -5.96
N ASN A 306 -10.89 17.90 -6.52
CA ASN A 306 -9.51 17.88 -6.05
C ASN A 306 -8.70 19.01 -6.66
N GLY A 307 -8.11 19.88 -5.85
CA GLY A 307 -7.18 20.88 -6.37
C GLY A 307 -5.96 20.26 -7.05
N ASP A 308 -5.39 20.98 -8.03
CA ASP A 308 -4.18 20.52 -8.74
C ASP A 308 -2.99 20.29 -7.79
N HIS A 309 -2.93 21.07 -6.69
CA HIS A 309 -1.98 20.89 -5.60
C HIS A 309 -2.70 20.95 -4.25
N THR A 310 -2.42 19.99 -3.37
CA THR A 310 -2.89 19.97 -1.97
C THR A 310 -1.68 20.00 -1.03
N THR A 311 -1.71 20.84 0.00
CA THR A 311 -0.73 20.89 1.09
C THR A 311 -1.43 20.61 2.42
N THR A 312 -0.93 19.62 3.16
CA THR A 312 -1.44 19.25 4.49
C THR A 312 -0.36 19.47 5.54
N LEU A 313 -0.64 20.29 6.55
CA LEU A 313 0.20 20.47 7.73
C LEU A 313 -0.39 19.70 8.91
N MET A 314 0.44 18.90 9.57
CA MET A 314 0.04 18.00 10.66
C MET A 314 0.89 18.23 11.90
N ARG A 315 0.28 17.98 13.06
CA ARG A 315 0.94 18.01 14.37
C ARG A 315 0.93 16.63 15.01
N THR A 316 2.04 16.24 15.63
CA THR A 316 2.12 15.01 16.43
C THR A 316 1.82 15.25 17.91
N ALA A 317 1.56 14.19 18.67
CA ALA A 317 1.35 14.25 20.12
C ALA A 317 2.58 14.78 20.87
N LYS A 318 3.79 14.60 20.31
CA LYS A 318 5.04 15.18 20.82
C LYS A 318 5.34 16.60 20.29
N GLY A 319 4.39 17.23 19.60
CA GLY A 319 4.51 18.62 19.12
C GLY A 319 5.36 18.80 17.86
N LYS A 320 5.68 17.71 17.14
CA LYS A 320 6.42 17.77 15.88
C LYS A 320 5.50 18.21 14.74
N VAL A 321 6.07 18.78 13.68
CA VAL A 321 5.33 19.27 12.52
C VAL A 321 5.64 18.42 11.29
N VAL A 322 4.61 18.01 10.56
CA VAL A 322 4.78 17.27 9.30
C VAL A 322 4.03 17.97 8.18
N GLU A 323 4.65 18.06 7.01
CA GLU A 323 4.04 18.58 5.80
C GLU A 323 3.95 17.47 4.74
N ILE A 324 2.77 17.26 4.18
CA ILE A 324 2.55 16.35 3.05
C ILE A 324 1.94 17.11 1.88
N GLN A 325 2.47 16.89 0.68
CA GLN A 325 1.98 17.51 -0.55
C GLN A 325 1.50 16.46 -1.56
N HIS A 326 0.42 16.77 -2.28
CA HIS A 326 -0.10 15.96 -3.36
C HIS A 326 -0.28 16.79 -4.63
N ASN A 327 0.30 16.33 -5.74
CA ASN A 327 0.09 16.92 -7.06
C ASN A 327 0.35 15.89 -8.16
N VAL A 328 -0.70 15.58 -8.92
CA VAL A 328 -0.63 14.64 -10.05
C VAL A 328 -1.00 15.28 -11.39
N MET A 329 -1.27 16.58 -11.38
CA MET A 329 -1.85 17.29 -12.52
C MET A 329 -0.83 18.14 -13.26
N THR A 330 0.02 18.88 -12.54
CA THR A 330 0.82 19.94 -13.18
C THR A 330 2.17 19.45 -13.68
N PRO A 331 2.66 19.91 -14.85
CA PRO A 331 3.96 19.53 -15.39
C PRO A 331 5.11 19.95 -14.48
N GLN A 332 5.78 18.98 -13.85
CA GLN A 332 6.97 19.20 -13.03
C GLN A 332 7.73 17.87 -12.81
N PRO A 333 9.02 17.93 -12.43
CA PRO A 333 9.79 16.72 -12.13
C PRO A 333 9.17 15.90 -11.00
N TYR A 334 9.32 14.57 -11.10
CA TYR A 334 8.94 13.65 -10.03
C TYR A 334 9.63 14.00 -8.71
N ASN A 335 8.85 14.10 -7.62
CA ASN A 335 9.37 14.52 -6.34
C ASN A 335 8.52 13.93 -5.18
N ARG A 336 9.17 13.23 -4.24
CA ARG A 336 8.52 12.78 -2.99
C ARG A 336 8.93 13.57 -1.75
N LEU A 337 9.73 14.62 -1.95
CA LEU A 337 10.46 15.37 -0.94
C LEU A 337 11.36 14.48 -0.09
N PHE A 338 10.82 13.84 0.93
CA PHE A 338 11.56 13.19 2.00
C PHE A 338 12.61 14.12 2.61
N LYS A 339 12.16 14.94 3.57
CA LYS A 339 13.03 15.77 4.39
C LYS A 339 12.84 15.45 5.86
N LEU A 340 13.94 15.40 6.59
CA LEU A 340 13.95 15.30 8.05
C LEU A 340 14.78 16.45 8.58
N THR A 341 14.20 17.22 9.50
CA THR A 341 14.92 18.24 10.27
C THR A 341 14.90 17.81 11.72
N GLY A 342 16.07 17.52 12.27
CA GLY A 342 16.25 17.23 13.68
C GLY A 342 17.16 18.23 14.38
N THR A 343 17.24 18.13 15.71
CA THR A 343 18.02 19.05 16.55
C THR A 343 19.53 19.00 16.27
N LYS A 344 20.04 17.95 15.63
CA LYS A 344 21.46 17.77 15.35
C LYS A 344 21.80 17.59 13.87
N GLY A 345 20.80 17.45 13.01
CA GLY A 345 21.05 17.18 11.60
C GLY A 345 19.82 17.26 10.70
N TYR A 346 20.09 17.17 9.40
CA TYR A 346 19.14 17.30 8.32
C TYR A 346 19.39 16.24 7.25
N ALA A 347 18.31 15.71 6.68
CA ALA A 347 18.33 14.79 5.55
C ALA A 347 17.35 15.28 4.47
N THR A 348 17.74 15.21 3.21
CA THR A 348 16.88 15.52 2.07
C THR A 348 17.20 14.60 0.90
N LYS A 349 16.17 14.11 0.21
CA LYS A 349 16.34 13.27 -0.97
C LYS A 349 16.18 14.01 -2.29
N TYR A 350 15.18 14.89 -2.37
CA TYR A 350 14.86 15.60 -3.61
C TYR A 350 15.26 17.09 -3.50
N PRO A 351 15.80 17.70 -4.58
CA PRO A 351 16.15 17.07 -5.86
C PRO A 351 17.42 16.21 -5.82
N THR A 352 18.20 16.29 -4.74
CA THR A 352 19.46 15.55 -4.55
C THR A 352 19.56 14.97 -3.14
N GLU A 353 20.13 13.77 -3.05
CA GLU A 353 20.38 13.06 -1.80
C GLU A 353 21.52 13.70 -0.99
N GLU A 354 21.17 14.41 0.08
CA GLU A 354 22.12 15.16 0.91
C GLU A 354 21.86 15.02 2.40
N PHE A 355 22.91 15.20 3.19
CA PHE A 355 22.87 15.25 4.65
C PHE A 355 23.65 16.47 5.14
N ALA A 356 23.19 17.11 6.21
CA ALA A 356 23.93 18.14 6.93
C ALA A 356 23.87 17.86 8.43
N LEU A 357 25.02 17.85 9.11
CA LEU A 357 25.12 17.43 10.52
C LEU A 357 25.88 18.47 11.34
N SER A 358 25.45 18.69 12.58
CA SER A 358 26.20 19.49 13.56
C SER A 358 27.50 18.80 13.97
N GLY A 359 28.48 19.57 14.47
CA GLY A 359 29.77 19.04 14.91
C GLY A 359 29.70 18.00 16.04
N GLU A 360 28.59 17.97 16.78
CA GLU A 360 28.35 17.01 17.87
C GLU A 360 27.35 15.91 17.49
N ALA A 361 26.81 15.93 16.27
CA ALA A 361 25.76 15.01 15.83
C ALA A 361 26.13 13.54 16.01
N LEU A 362 27.40 13.21 15.79
CA LEU A 362 27.88 11.83 15.81
C LEU A 362 28.27 11.34 17.21
N LYS A 363 28.35 12.22 18.22
CA LYS A 363 28.71 11.83 19.59
C LYS A 363 27.64 10.89 20.16
N GLY A 364 28.04 9.71 20.60
CA GLY A 364 27.14 8.69 21.16
C GLY A 364 26.38 7.85 20.12
N THR A 365 26.65 8.06 18.82
CA THR A 365 26.10 7.24 17.73
C THR A 365 27.13 6.20 17.27
N GLY A 366 26.69 5.23 16.48
CA GLY A 366 27.58 4.28 15.81
C GLY A 366 28.32 4.85 14.59
N ALA A 367 28.11 6.12 14.23
CA ALA A 367 28.69 6.74 13.05
C ALA A 367 30.23 6.79 13.10
N PRO A 368 30.92 6.70 11.95
CA PRO A 368 32.36 6.94 11.90
C PRO A 368 32.66 8.39 12.31
N GLN A 369 33.74 8.60 13.06
CA GLN A 369 34.17 9.95 13.44
C GLN A 369 34.55 10.75 12.19
N MET A 370 34.14 12.01 12.15
CA MET A 370 34.39 12.91 11.04
C MET A 370 34.74 14.30 11.57
N ASP A 371 35.83 14.87 11.06
CA ASP A 371 36.22 16.23 11.39
C ASP A 371 35.45 17.25 10.54
N ASN A 372 35.40 18.49 11.02
CA ASN A 372 34.85 19.65 10.30
C ASN A 372 33.37 19.53 9.89
N LEU A 373 32.59 18.70 10.57
CA LEU A 373 31.13 18.71 10.44
C LEU A 373 30.57 20.05 10.92
N ASN A 374 29.81 20.70 10.06
CA ASN A 374 29.06 21.88 10.39
C ASN A 374 27.72 21.83 9.66
N ALA A 375 26.65 22.25 10.32
CA ALA A 375 25.30 22.22 9.75
C ALA A 375 25.04 23.40 8.78
N HIS A 376 26.05 24.21 8.45
CA HIS A 376 25.89 25.33 7.51
C HIS A 376 25.91 24.87 6.04
N GLY A 377 26.44 23.68 5.77
CA GLY A 377 26.47 23.10 4.43
C GLY A 377 26.25 21.59 4.46
N PHE A 378 26.06 21.01 3.28
CA PHE A 378 25.99 19.56 3.13
C PHE A 378 27.35 18.90 3.35
N MET A 379 27.31 17.66 3.82
CA MET A 379 28.49 16.80 3.93
C MET A 379 29.17 16.66 2.56
N ASN A 380 30.50 16.61 2.56
CA ASN A 380 31.22 16.28 1.32
C ASN A 380 30.97 14.82 0.91
N LYS A 381 31.46 14.45 -0.28
CA LYS A 381 31.22 13.13 -0.86
C LYS A 381 31.76 12.01 0.04
N GLU A 382 32.99 12.14 0.54
CA GLU A 382 33.66 11.12 1.35
C GLU A 382 32.94 10.91 2.69
N GLN A 383 32.53 12.00 3.34
CA GLN A 383 31.74 11.97 4.57
C GLN A 383 30.39 11.30 4.32
N LYS A 384 29.66 11.70 3.27
CA LYS A 384 28.36 11.11 2.91
C LYS A 384 28.47 9.61 2.63
N GLU A 385 29.46 9.19 1.85
CA GLU A 385 29.71 7.77 1.55
C GLU A 385 30.06 6.96 2.80
N ALA A 386 30.89 7.51 3.70
CA ALA A 386 31.22 6.87 4.97
C ALA A 386 29.99 6.71 5.88
N LEU A 387 29.13 7.73 5.94
CA LEU A 387 27.88 7.69 6.71
C LEU A 387 26.92 6.64 6.13
N ILE A 388 26.67 6.69 4.82
CA ILE A 388 25.81 5.72 4.13
C ILE A 388 26.36 4.30 4.32
N LYS A 389 27.67 4.07 4.18
CA LYS A 389 28.28 2.74 4.36
C LYS A 389 28.02 2.18 5.76
N LYS A 390 28.13 3.01 6.80
CA LYS A 390 27.85 2.61 8.19
C LYS A 390 26.39 2.23 8.38
N TYR A 391 25.49 3.07 7.89
CA TYR A 391 24.05 2.93 8.09
C TYR A 391 23.33 2.19 6.96
N TYR A 392 24.08 1.58 6.04
CA TYR A 392 23.51 0.85 4.92
C TYR A 392 22.63 -0.27 5.46
N HIS A 393 21.33 -0.13 5.25
CA HIS A 393 20.35 -0.86 6.03
C HIS A 393 20.45 -2.38 5.79
N PRO A 394 20.37 -3.24 6.83
CA PRO A 394 20.52 -4.70 6.68
C PRO A 394 19.59 -5.34 5.63
N ILE A 395 18.32 -4.93 5.58
CA ILE A 395 17.36 -5.34 4.54
C ILE A 395 17.89 -5.03 3.12
N LEU A 396 18.50 -3.87 2.90
CA LEU A 396 19.09 -3.50 1.60
C LEU A 396 20.31 -4.36 1.26
N LYS A 397 21.12 -4.76 2.25
CA LYS A 397 22.23 -5.70 2.05
C LYS A 397 21.72 -7.05 1.55
N LYS A 398 20.58 -7.48 2.09
CA LYS A 398 20.00 -8.78 1.80
C LYS A 398 19.27 -8.83 0.45
N TYR A 399 18.42 -7.84 0.16
CA TYR A 399 17.51 -7.89 -0.97
C TYR A 399 17.84 -6.88 -2.08
N GLY A 400 18.71 -5.90 -1.81
CA GLY A 400 18.88 -4.75 -2.67
C GLY A 400 19.58 -5.04 -4.01
N GLU A 401 20.45 -6.04 -4.10
CA GLU A 401 21.09 -6.40 -5.37
C GLU A 401 20.07 -6.99 -6.36
N LEU A 402 19.34 -8.02 -5.93
CA LEU A 402 18.29 -8.63 -6.74
C LEU A 402 17.15 -7.64 -7.01
N GLY A 403 16.81 -6.80 -6.02
CA GLY A 403 15.76 -5.79 -6.17
C GLY A 403 16.02 -4.83 -7.32
N ARG A 404 17.25 -4.32 -7.50
CA ARG A 404 17.59 -3.39 -8.60
C ARG A 404 17.33 -3.97 -9.99
N GLN A 405 17.30 -5.30 -10.12
CA GLN A 405 17.02 -5.99 -11.38
C GLN A 405 15.50 -6.10 -11.67
N MET A 406 14.64 -5.69 -10.73
CA MET A 406 13.19 -5.95 -10.74
C MET A 406 12.29 -4.69 -10.86
N GLY A 407 12.87 -3.53 -11.21
CA GLY A 407 12.13 -2.27 -11.46
C GLY A 407 12.00 -1.34 -10.25
N HIS A 408 11.57 -0.09 -10.50
CA HIS A 408 11.39 1.00 -9.50
C HIS A 408 12.58 1.16 -8.52
N GLY A 409 13.82 1.01 -9.01
CA GLY A 409 15.03 1.06 -8.17
C GLY A 409 15.23 -0.13 -7.23
N GLY A 410 14.23 -1.00 -7.07
CA GLY A 410 14.28 -2.26 -6.30
C GLY A 410 13.43 -2.31 -5.05
N MET A 411 12.86 -1.18 -4.61
CA MET A 411 12.07 -1.08 -3.36
C MET A 411 10.83 -1.99 -3.36
N ASP A 412 10.20 -2.18 -4.52
CA ASP A 412 9.07 -3.10 -4.69
C ASP A 412 9.40 -4.54 -4.30
N PHE A 413 10.55 -5.05 -4.80
CA PHE A 413 10.97 -6.41 -4.52
C PHE A 413 11.39 -6.59 -3.06
N ILE A 414 12.00 -5.56 -2.48
CA ILE A 414 12.39 -5.55 -1.07
C ILE A 414 11.14 -5.64 -0.18
N MET A 415 10.12 -4.83 -0.46
CA MET A 415 8.83 -4.86 0.26
C MET A 415 8.19 -6.25 0.18
N ASP A 416 8.03 -6.79 -1.02
CA ASP A 416 7.41 -8.11 -1.23
C ASP A 416 8.20 -9.21 -0.52
N SER A 417 9.54 -9.15 -0.59
CA SER A 417 10.43 -10.09 0.10
C SER A 417 10.33 -9.98 1.62
N ARG A 418 10.16 -8.77 2.16
CA ARG A 418 9.98 -8.52 3.59
C ARG A 418 8.64 -9.02 4.11
N LEU A 419 7.56 -8.79 3.37
CA LEU A 419 6.25 -9.38 3.66
C LEU A 419 6.34 -10.91 3.75
N VAL A 420 6.93 -11.56 2.74
CA VAL A 420 7.09 -13.03 2.73
C VAL A 420 8.01 -13.49 3.86
N TYR A 421 9.12 -12.80 4.11
CA TYR A 421 10.05 -13.12 5.20
C TYR A 421 9.36 -13.10 6.57
N CYS A 422 8.56 -12.07 6.86
CA CYS A 422 7.87 -11.98 8.14
C CYS A 422 6.82 -13.09 8.30
N LEU A 423 6.07 -13.41 7.25
CA LEU A 423 5.11 -14.51 7.26
C LEU A 423 5.78 -15.88 7.44
N GLN A 424 6.92 -16.12 6.79
CA GLN A 424 7.66 -17.37 6.94
C GLN A 424 8.26 -17.54 8.34
N ASN A 425 8.66 -16.43 8.97
CA ASN A 425 9.27 -16.43 10.30
C ASN A 425 8.29 -16.15 11.45
N GLY A 426 7.02 -15.87 11.17
CA GLY A 426 6.00 -15.60 12.18
C GLY A 426 6.28 -14.30 12.96
N LEU A 427 6.82 -13.30 12.26
CA LEU A 427 7.19 -11.99 12.82
C LEU A 427 6.07 -10.98 12.57
N PRO A 428 6.04 -9.88 13.35
CA PRO A 428 5.27 -8.71 12.96
C PRO A 428 5.66 -8.21 11.57
N LEU A 429 4.68 -7.66 10.86
CA LEU A 429 4.95 -6.97 9.61
C LEU A 429 5.54 -5.58 9.90
N ASP A 430 6.32 -5.08 8.94
CA ASP A 430 6.98 -3.78 9.02
C ASP A 430 5.97 -2.61 8.97
N MET A 431 4.77 -2.85 8.45
CA MET A 431 3.65 -1.91 8.45
C MET A 431 2.39 -2.71 8.78
N ASP A 432 1.46 -2.14 9.53
CA ASP A 432 0.23 -2.82 9.94
C ASP A 432 -1.03 -2.05 9.52
N VAL A 433 -2.19 -2.52 9.98
CA VAL A 433 -3.49 -1.95 9.61
C VAL A 433 -3.70 -0.55 10.20
N TYR A 434 -2.97 -0.19 11.27
CA TYR A 434 -3.04 1.16 11.84
C TYR A 434 -2.26 2.14 10.97
N ASP A 435 -1.07 1.74 10.49
CA ASP A 435 -0.32 2.53 9.49
C ASP A 435 -1.17 2.78 8.25
N LEU A 436 -1.79 1.70 7.73
CA LEU A 436 -2.71 1.77 6.61
C LEU A 436 -3.79 2.83 6.83
N ALA A 437 -4.47 2.76 7.97
CA ALA A 437 -5.58 3.65 8.28
C ALA A 437 -5.13 5.10 8.46
N GLU A 438 -4.06 5.32 9.21
CA GLU A 438 -3.48 6.64 9.46
C GLU A 438 -3.08 7.31 8.15
N TRP A 439 -2.38 6.58 7.26
CA TRP A 439 -1.91 7.17 6.02
C TRP A 439 -3.05 7.40 5.03
N CYS A 440 -3.98 6.45 4.90
CA CYS A 440 -5.11 6.61 3.99
C CYS A 440 -6.14 7.65 4.45
N SER A 441 -6.16 8.01 5.73
CA SER A 441 -7.16 8.95 6.28
C SER A 441 -7.02 10.39 5.78
N LEU A 442 -5.86 10.77 5.20
CA LEU A 442 -5.60 12.15 4.75
C LEU A 442 -6.56 12.62 3.65
N ALA A 443 -7.12 11.70 2.86
CA ALA A 443 -8.15 12.05 1.87
C ALA A 443 -9.39 12.64 2.57
N GLU A 444 -10.00 11.88 3.48
CA GLU A 444 -11.21 12.31 4.19
C GLU A 444 -10.95 13.48 5.15
N LEU A 445 -9.91 13.38 5.97
CA LEU A 445 -9.59 14.42 6.95
C LEU A 445 -9.19 15.73 6.27
N GLY A 446 -8.42 15.65 5.17
CA GLY A 446 -8.06 16.80 4.34
C GLY A 446 -9.28 17.44 3.68
N ALA A 447 -10.21 16.62 3.14
CA ALA A 447 -11.47 17.11 2.60
C ALA A 447 -12.32 17.82 3.67
N LEU A 448 -12.45 17.24 4.87
CA LEU A 448 -13.15 17.87 6.00
C LEU A 448 -12.56 19.24 6.36
N SER A 449 -11.22 19.36 6.36
CA SER A 449 -10.54 20.65 6.58
C SER A 449 -10.95 21.65 5.49
N MET A 450 -10.71 21.31 4.23
CA MET A 450 -10.87 22.23 3.09
C MET A 450 -12.33 22.62 2.84
N ASP A 451 -13.27 21.69 3.02
CA ASP A 451 -14.71 21.96 2.88
C ASP A 451 -15.27 22.81 4.03
N ASN A 452 -14.51 22.96 5.14
CA ASN A 452 -14.85 23.82 6.27
C ASN A 452 -13.88 24.99 6.40
N ASN A 453 -13.55 25.64 5.28
CA ASN A 453 -12.69 26.82 5.23
C ASN A 453 -11.27 26.57 5.78
N SER A 454 -10.70 25.41 5.44
CA SER A 454 -9.37 24.96 5.89
C SER A 454 -9.24 24.93 7.41
N ALA A 455 -10.29 24.46 8.10
CA ALA A 455 -10.30 24.36 9.56
C ALA A 455 -9.39 23.23 10.06
N ALA A 456 -8.93 23.36 11.31
CA ALA A 456 -8.19 22.29 11.95
C ALA A 456 -9.09 21.04 12.14
N VAL A 457 -8.57 19.86 11.86
CA VAL A 457 -9.27 18.56 12.00
C VAL A 457 -8.41 17.62 12.85
N THR A 458 -9.01 16.94 13.82
CA THR A 458 -8.27 15.96 14.64
C THR A 458 -8.08 14.63 13.91
N PHE A 459 -6.93 13.98 14.11
CA PHE A 459 -6.77 12.58 13.77
C PHE A 459 -7.49 11.69 14.79
N PRO A 460 -8.35 10.75 14.36
CA PRO A 460 -8.85 9.73 15.26
C PRO A 460 -7.71 8.80 15.73
N ASP A 461 -7.83 8.20 16.90
CA ASP A 461 -6.83 7.25 17.39
C ASP A 461 -7.11 5.84 16.84
N PHE A 462 -6.55 5.52 15.67
CA PHE A 462 -6.74 4.20 15.06
C PHE A 462 -6.31 3.03 15.97
N THR A 463 -5.38 3.27 16.89
CA THR A 463 -4.91 2.26 17.85
C THR A 463 -5.77 2.17 19.11
N ARG A 464 -6.63 3.17 19.34
CA ARG A 464 -7.47 3.34 20.54
C ARG A 464 -6.65 3.37 21.83
N GLY A 465 -5.62 4.22 21.85
CA GLY A 465 -4.75 4.44 23.01
C GLY A 465 -3.56 3.48 23.12
N PHE A 466 -3.28 2.69 22.09
CA PHE A 466 -2.16 1.73 22.07
C PHE A 466 -0.90 2.23 21.35
N TRP A 467 -0.96 3.38 20.68
CA TRP A 467 0.13 3.99 19.89
C TRP A 467 1.43 4.22 20.66
N ASN A 468 1.40 4.25 21.98
CA ASN A 468 2.57 4.47 22.84
C ASN A 468 3.01 3.22 23.62
N LYS A 469 2.51 2.03 23.25
CA LYS A 469 2.88 0.77 23.93
C LYS A 469 4.21 0.18 23.44
N GLN A 470 4.71 0.65 22.30
CA GLN A 470 6.05 0.32 21.80
C GLN A 470 6.93 1.57 21.87
N ASP A 471 8.22 1.37 22.10
CA ASP A 471 9.23 2.43 22.18
C ASP A 471 10.09 2.44 20.91
N GLY A 472 9.60 3.17 19.91
CA GLY A 472 10.23 3.32 18.61
C GLY A 472 9.83 2.26 17.59
N TYR A 473 9.85 2.65 16.31
CA TYR A 473 9.69 1.75 15.18
C TYR A 473 10.97 0.96 14.94
N LYS A 474 10.88 -0.36 14.76
CA LYS A 474 12.00 -1.25 14.41
C LYS A 474 11.55 -2.42 13.54
N HIS A 475 12.29 -2.66 12.45
CA HIS A 475 12.17 -3.88 11.66
C HIS A 475 12.50 -5.11 12.52
N GLN A 476 11.70 -6.16 12.38
CA GLN A 476 11.88 -7.41 13.12
C GLN A 476 12.62 -8.46 12.28
N TYR A 477 13.50 -9.21 12.96
CA TYR A 477 14.33 -10.25 12.36
C TYR A 477 14.21 -11.55 13.17
N ALA A 478 14.29 -12.69 12.49
CA ALA A 478 14.46 -13.97 13.14
C ALA A 478 15.89 -14.10 13.67
N ALA A 479 16.09 -15.00 14.63
CA ALA A 479 17.44 -15.39 15.04
C ALA A 479 18.21 -15.99 13.84
N PRO A 480 19.54 -15.76 13.70
CA PRO A 480 20.31 -16.17 12.52
C PRO A 480 20.14 -17.65 12.13
N GLU A 481 20.12 -18.56 13.10
CA GLU A 481 19.97 -19.99 12.86
C GLU A 481 18.56 -20.34 12.37
N ALA A 482 17.54 -19.68 12.95
CA ALA A 482 16.15 -19.86 12.54
C ALA A 482 15.89 -19.28 11.15
N GLU A 483 16.49 -18.13 10.84
CA GLU A 483 16.46 -17.50 9.53
C GLU A 483 17.08 -18.40 8.45
N ALA A 484 18.31 -18.89 8.68
CA ALA A 484 18.99 -19.79 7.76
C ALA A 484 18.19 -21.09 7.51
N ALA A 485 17.56 -21.65 8.55
CA ALA A 485 16.70 -22.82 8.40
C ALA A 485 15.45 -22.53 7.56
N THR A 486 14.79 -21.38 7.80
CA THR A 486 13.64 -20.92 7.01
C THR A 486 14.03 -20.75 5.53
N GLU A 487 15.17 -20.10 5.25
CA GLU A 487 15.64 -19.86 3.88
C GLU A 487 16.00 -21.15 3.15
N ALA A 488 16.69 -22.08 3.82
CA ALA A 488 17.01 -23.38 3.25
C ALA A 488 15.72 -24.15 2.89
N ALA A 489 14.71 -24.13 3.76
CA ALA A 489 13.41 -24.75 3.51
C ALA A 489 12.66 -24.08 2.34
N ALA A 490 12.67 -22.74 2.28
CA ALA A 490 12.06 -21.96 1.21
C ALA A 490 12.71 -22.25 -0.15
N ALA A 491 14.05 -22.28 -0.21
CA ALA A 491 14.80 -22.61 -1.42
C ALA A 491 14.55 -24.06 -1.88
N ALA A 492 14.54 -25.02 -0.95
CA ALA A 492 14.24 -26.42 -1.24
C ALA A 492 12.82 -26.61 -1.76
N TYR A 493 11.85 -25.86 -1.24
CA TYR A 493 10.48 -25.87 -1.73
C TYR A 493 10.38 -25.35 -3.17
N THR A 494 10.95 -24.17 -3.45
CA THR A 494 10.96 -23.59 -4.80
C THR A 494 11.64 -24.51 -5.80
N LYS A 495 12.77 -25.14 -5.44
CA LYS A 495 13.42 -26.14 -6.28
C LYS A 495 12.49 -27.33 -6.58
N SER A 496 11.85 -27.88 -5.54
CA SER A 496 10.92 -29.01 -5.68
C SER A 496 9.70 -28.67 -6.55
N GLN A 497 9.21 -27.43 -6.48
CA GLN A 497 8.12 -26.93 -7.31
C GLN A 497 8.51 -26.90 -8.80
N LYS A 498 9.70 -26.37 -9.13
CA LYS A 498 10.21 -26.33 -10.50
C LYS A 498 10.42 -27.75 -11.06
N GLU A 499 11.05 -28.62 -10.28
CA GLU A 499 11.25 -30.02 -10.67
C GLU A 499 9.94 -30.77 -10.89
N ALA A 500 8.95 -30.60 -10.01
CA ALA A 500 7.64 -31.21 -10.18
C ALA A 500 6.91 -30.67 -11.41
N THR A 501 6.97 -29.36 -11.65
CA THR A 501 6.36 -28.73 -12.83
C THR A 501 6.90 -29.34 -14.13
N ALA A 502 8.23 -29.49 -14.23
CA ALA A 502 8.88 -30.11 -15.37
C ALA A 502 8.56 -31.61 -15.49
N LYS A 503 8.71 -32.38 -14.39
CA LYS A 503 8.48 -33.83 -14.36
C LYS A 503 7.08 -34.22 -14.82
N PHE A 504 6.06 -33.46 -14.39
CA PHE A 504 4.66 -33.74 -14.71
C PHE A 504 4.15 -32.98 -15.95
N LYS A 505 5.03 -32.28 -16.67
CA LYS A 505 4.72 -31.55 -17.92
C LYS A 505 3.50 -30.64 -17.78
N LEU A 506 3.41 -29.90 -16.66
CA LEU A 506 2.20 -29.17 -16.30
C LEU A 506 1.81 -28.12 -17.34
N TRP A 507 2.78 -27.43 -17.94
CA TRP A 507 2.52 -26.45 -19.00
C TRP A 507 1.95 -27.08 -20.27
N ASN A 508 2.49 -28.21 -20.73
CA ASN A 508 1.93 -28.91 -21.90
C ASN A 508 0.48 -29.34 -21.67
N LEU A 509 0.16 -29.78 -20.44
CA LEU A 509 -1.19 -30.17 -20.07
C LEU A 509 -2.12 -28.95 -19.93
N TYR A 510 -1.62 -27.84 -19.40
CA TYR A 510 -2.35 -26.57 -19.32
C TYR A 510 -2.69 -26.03 -20.71
N ASP A 511 -1.70 -26.00 -21.62
CA ASP A 511 -1.89 -25.57 -23.01
C ASP A 511 -2.91 -26.47 -23.75
N ALA A 512 -2.92 -27.77 -23.45
CA ALA A 512 -3.93 -28.68 -24.01
C ALA A 512 -5.35 -28.37 -23.52
N VAL A 513 -5.51 -27.95 -22.25
CA VAL A 513 -6.80 -27.47 -21.72
C VAL A 513 -7.22 -26.17 -22.43
N ALA A 514 -6.30 -25.20 -22.54
CA ALA A 514 -6.57 -23.93 -23.21
C ALA A 514 -6.93 -24.11 -24.69
N ALA A 515 -6.22 -24.98 -25.41
CA ALA A 515 -6.52 -25.31 -26.80
C ALA A 515 -7.90 -25.97 -26.97
N ALA A 516 -8.27 -26.88 -26.07
CA ALA A 516 -9.60 -27.51 -26.09
C ALA A 516 -10.72 -26.52 -25.77
N LYS A 517 -10.50 -25.57 -24.86
CA LYS A 517 -11.42 -24.46 -24.56
C LYS A 517 -11.61 -23.57 -25.79
N LYS A 518 -10.52 -23.16 -26.44
CA LYS A 518 -10.54 -22.33 -27.66
C LYS A 518 -11.24 -23.02 -28.84
N ALA A 519 -11.11 -24.35 -28.96
CA ALA A 519 -11.76 -25.14 -30.00
C ALA A 519 -13.25 -25.46 -29.71
N ASN A 520 -13.80 -25.02 -28.57
CA ASN A 520 -15.16 -25.31 -28.11
C ASN A 520 -15.52 -26.82 -28.13
N ASN A 521 -14.56 -27.68 -27.81
CA ASN A 521 -14.74 -29.14 -27.82
C ASN A 521 -14.91 -29.68 -26.40
N ALA A 522 -16.16 -29.87 -25.96
CA ALA A 522 -16.48 -30.30 -24.60
C ALA A 522 -15.86 -31.65 -24.19
N LYS A 523 -15.78 -32.63 -25.11
CA LYS A 523 -15.20 -33.95 -24.82
C LYS A 523 -13.68 -33.86 -24.65
N ALA A 524 -13.01 -33.11 -25.51
CA ALA A 524 -11.58 -32.86 -25.42
C ALA A 524 -11.24 -32.06 -24.16
N LEU A 525 -12.03 -31.02 -23.84
CA LEU A 525 -11.86 -30.20 -22.65
C LEU A 525 -11.97 -31.05 -21.37
N LYS A 526 -13.03 -31.86 -21.23
CA LYS A 526 -13.20 -32.76 -20.08
C LYS A 526 -12.02 -33.71 -19.90
N SER A 527 -11.53 -34.29 -21.00
CA SER A 527 -10.38 -35.22 -20.99
C SER A 527 -9.06 -34.52 -20.64
N ALA A 528 -8.79 -33.36 -21.24
CA ALA A 528 -7.59 -32.56 -20.97
C ALA A 528 -7.57 -32.07 -19.52
N THR A 529 -8.68 -31.54 -19.01
CA THR A 529 -8.81 -31.07 -17.63
C THR A 529 -8.61 -32.21 -16.63
N ALA A 530 -9.16 -33.40 -16.88
CA ALA A 530 -8.94 -34.56 -16.01
C ALA A 530 -7.46 -34.97 -15.95
N LYS A 531 -6.76 -34.96 -17.09
CA LYS A 531 -5.32 -35.25 -17.16
C LYS A 531 -4.49 -34.19 -16.42
N TYR A 532 -4.80 -32.91 -16.64
CA TYR A 532 -4.15 -31.79 -15.96
C TYR A 532 -4.31 -31.89 -14.45
N ASN A 533 -5.54 -32.05 -13.96
CA ASN A 533 -5.83 -32.15 -12.52
C ASN A 533 -5.13 -33.36 -11.87
N LYS A 534 -5.09 -34.51 -12.56
CA LYS A 534 -4.34 -35.68 -12.09
C LYS A 534 -2.84 -35.40 -11.99
N ALA A 535 -2.26 -34.69 -12.96
CA ALA A 535 -0.85 -34.32 -12.96
C ALA A 535 -0.52 -33.29 -11.86
N VAL A 536 -1.39 -32.29 -11.64
CA VAL A 536 -1.27 -31.32 -10.54
C VAL A 536 -1.31 -32.02 -9.18
N ALA A 537 -2.24 -32.96 -8.98
CA ALA A 537 -2.32 -33.74 -7.74
C ALA A 537 -1.05 -34.59 -7.52
N ALA A 538 -0.52 -35.22 -8.57
CA ALA A 538 0.74 -35.96 -8.51
C ALA A 538 1.95 -35.06 -8.21
N ALA A 539 2.01 -33.86 -8.81
CA ALA A 539 3.03 -32.86 -8.53
C ALA A 539 2.98 -32.40 -7.07
N LYS A 540 1.78 -32.07 -6.54
CA LYS A 540 1.56 -31.73 -5.13
C LYS A 540 2.05 -32.84 -4.19
N LYS A 541 1.74 -34.11 -4.50
CA LYS A 541 2.22 -35.25 -3.70
C LYS A 541 3.74 -35.39 -3.74
N ALA A 542 4.36 -35.21 -4.91
CA ALA A 542 5.81 -35.30 -5.07
C ALA A 542 6.57 -34.20 -4.31
N MET A 543 6.02 -32.97 -4.24
CA MET A 543 6.59 -31.88 -3.46
C MET A 543 6.50 -32.15 -1.94
N ASN A 544 5.42 -32.79 -1.47
CA ASN A 544 5.24 -33.09 -0.05
C ASN A 544 5.98 -34.34 0.43
N ALA A 545 6.29 -35.31 -0.44
CA ALA A 545 6.99 -36.55 -0.07
C ALA A 545 8.50 -36.39 0.17
N ARG A 546 9.05 -35.19 -0.05
CA ARG A 546 10.45 -34.82 0.24
C ARG A 546 10.61 -34.01 1.54
N LYS A 547 9.52 -33.86 2.29
CA LYS A 547 9.52 -33.40 3.68
C LYS A 547 9.64 -34.62 4.59
#